data_AF-A0A0B3ART9-F1
#
_entry.id   AF-A0A0B3ART9-F1
#
_cell.length_a   1.000
_cell.length_b   1.000
_cell.length_c   1.000
_cell.angle_alpha   90.00
_cell.angle_beta   90.00
_cell.angle_gamma   90.00
#
_symmetry.space_group_name_H-M   'P 1'
#
loop_
_entity.id
_entity.type
_entity.pdbx_description
1 polymer ?
#
loop_
_entity_poly.entity_id
_entity_poly.type
_entity_poly.pdbx_seq_one_letter_code
_entity_poly.pdbx_strand_id
1 'polypeptide(L)' 'MKITFTFHAEERLKKRKLLKEEVIEAIEHPDKTIKKHGSYYYQKNLGRGIIEVVCEKTEKSLNVITIYWL' A
#
# COMPACT_ATOMS: atom_id res chain seq x y z
N MET A 1 -15.17 -1.27 0.44
CA MET A 1 -14.07 -2.11 0.97
C MET A 1 -13.36 -1.30 2.05
N LYS A 2 -13.19 -1.82 3.27
CA LYS A 2 -12.58 -1.05 4.37
C LYS A 2 -11.05 -1.19 4.31
N ILE A 3 -10.33 -0.08 4.16
CA ILE A 3 -8.85 -0.06 4.21
C ILE A 3 -8.41 0.23 5.65
N THR A 4 -7.55 -0.62 6.21
CA THR A 4 -6.95 -0.43 7.54
C THR A 4 -5.43 -0.44 7.44
N PHE A 5 -4.77 0.30 8.32
CA PHE A 5 -3.31 0.34 8.41
C PHE A 5 -2.89 -0.31 9.72
N THR A 6 -1.95 -1.24 9.65
CA THR A 6 -1.28 -1.74 10.85
C THR A 6 -0.40 -0.65 11.46
N PHE A 7 -0.07 -0.78 12.75
CA PHE A 7 0.87 0.13 13.41
C PHE A 7 2.20 0.23 12.64
N HIS A 8 2.71 -0.90 12.15
CA HIS A 8 3.92 -0.93 11.32
C HIS A 8 3.78 -0.09 10.04
N ALA A 9 2.65 -0.22 9.33
CA ALA A 9 2.37 0.57 8.14
C ALA A 9 2.28 2.08 8.45
N GLU A 10 1.71 2.47 9.58
CA GLU A 10 1.65 3.88 10.00
C GLU A 10 3.04 4.45 10.32
N GLU A 11 3.91 3.70 10.97
CA GLU A 11 5.32 4.12 11.16
C GLU A 11 6.06 4.23 9.82
N ARG A 12 5.79 3.30 8.90
CA ARG A 12 6.35 3.29 7.55
C ARG A 12 5.94 4.50 6.73
N LEU A 13 4.69 4.94 6.82
CA LEU A 13 4.19 6.19 6.21
C LEU A 13 4.98 7.40 6.71
N LYS A 14 5.05 7.57 8.03
CA LYS A 14 5.76 8.69 8.68
C LYS A 14 7.23 8.74 8.28
N LYS A 15 7.93 7.60 8.39
CA LYS A 15 9.37 7.51 8.08
C LYS A 15 9.66 7.83 6.60
N ARG A 16 8.74 7.50 5.69
CA ARG A 16 8.91 7.70 4.25
C ARG A 16 8.33 9.00 3.73
N LYS A 17 7.75 9.83 4.60
CA LYS A 17 7.09 11.10 4.23
C LYS A 17 6.03 10.89 3.14
N LEU A 18 5.25 9.82 3.29
CA LEU A 18 4.11 9.48 2.45
C LEU A 18 2.82 9.91 3.12
N LEU A 19 1.90 10.44 2.33
CA LEU A 19 0.54 10.75 2.74
C LEU A 19 -0.32 9.48 2.71
N LYS A 20 -1.36 9.42 3.56
CA LYS A 20 -2.27 8.27 3.57
C LYS A 20 -3.02 8.20 2.23
N GLU A 21 -3.34 9.35 1.66
CA GLU A 21 -4.03 9.52 0.39
C GLU A 21 -3.22 8.92 -0.77
N GLU A 22 -1.89 9.13 -0.81
CA GLU A 22 -1.01 8.52 -1.82
C GLU A 22 -1.05 6.99 -1.78
N VAL A 23 -1.12 6.41 -0.57
CA VAL A 23 -1.21 4.96 -0.40
C VAL A 23 -2.58 4.42 -0.77
N ILE A 24 -3.65 5.12 -0.41
CA ILE A 24 -5.01 4.75 -0.82
C ILE A 24 -5.13 4.81 -2.35
N GLU A 25 -4.59 5.85 -2.98
CA GLU A 25 -4.58 6.01 -4.43
C GLU A 25 -3.79 4.89 -5.12
N ALA A 26 -2.69 4.42 -4.51
CA ALA A 26 -1.94 3.27 -5.00
C ALA A 26 -2.73 1.96 -4.91
N ILE A 27 -3.59 1.80 -3.89
CA ILE A 27 -4.45 0.61 -3.74
C ILE A 27 -5.63 0.65 -4.72
N GLU A 28 -6.25 1.81 -4.91
CA GLU A 28 -7.46 1.96 -5.73
C GLU A 28 -7.14 2.07 -7.23
N HIS A 29 -6.02 2.72 -7.56
CA HIS A 29 -5.58 2.97 -8.94
C HIS A 29 -4.09 2.62 -9.13
N PRO A 30 -3.69 1.36 -8.93
CA PRO A 30 -2.30 0.92 -9.09
C PRO A 30 -1.86 0.95 -10.56
N ASP A 31 -0.61 1.30 -10.80
CA ASP A 31 0.03 1.08 -12.12
C ASP A 31 0.30 -0.41 -12.34
N LYS A 32 0.61 -1.13 -11.26
CA LYS A 32 0.87 -2.56 -11.29
C LYS A 32 0.37 -3.24 -10.02
N THR A 33 -0.27 -4.39 -10.21
CA THR A 33 -0.70 -5.27 -9.12
C THR A 33 -0.01 -6.62 -9.22
N ILE A 34 0.59 -7.09 -8.13
CA ILE A 34 1.21 -8.41 -8.04
C ILE A 34 0.54 -9.17 -6.90
N LYS A 35 0.23 -10.45 -7.13
CA LYS A 35 -0.26 -11.36 -6.08
C LYS A 35 0.81 -12.42 -5.81
N LYS A 36 1.33 -12.47 -4.59
CA LYS A 36 2.41 -13.39 -4.20
C LYS A 36 2.24 -13.86 -2.76
N HIS A 37 2.35 -15.18 -2.54
CA HIS A 37 2.23 -15.81 -1.21
C HIS A 37 0.98 -15.39 -0.40
N GLY A 38 -0.17 -15.21 -1.05
CA GLY A 38 -1.42 -14.79 -0.39
C GLY A 38 -1.57 -13.28 -0.18
N SER A 39 -0.49 -12.50 -0.41
CA SER A 39 -0.49 -11.05 -0.29
C SER A 39 -0.66 -10.35 -1.64
N TYR A 40 -1.17 -9.12 -1.58
CA TYR A 40 -1.30 -8.20 -2.70
C TYR A 40 -0.28 -7.08 -2.58
N TYR A 41 0.38 -6.79 -3.69
CA TYR A 41 1.40 -5.76 -3.82
C TYR A 41 0.90 -4.78 -4.87
N TYR A 42 0.60 -3.56 -4.44
CA TYR A 42 0.14 -2.48 -5.29
C TYR A 42 1.27 -1.49 -5.50
N GLN A 43 1.70 -1.33 -6.75
CA GLN A 43 2.77 -0.41 -7.11
C GLN A 43 2.20 0.80 -7.83
N LYS A 44 2.68 1.99 -7.46
CA LYS A 44 2.29 3.24 -8.09
C LYS A 44 3.46 4.22 -8.18
N ASN A 45 3.61 4.84 -9.33
CA ASN A 45 4.55 5.93 -9.56
C ASN A 45 3.93 7.26 -9.12
N LEU A 46 4.55 7.91 -8.14
CA LEU A 46 4.12 9.21 -7.59
C LEU A 46 4.82 10.40 -8.28
N GLY A 47 5.49 10.17 -9.42
CA GLY A 47 6.36 11.13 -10.10
C GLY A 47 7.71 11.35 -9.41
N ARG A 48 7.75 11.20 -8.08
CA ARG A 48 8.96 11.28 -7.23
C ARG A 48 9.59 9.93 -6.89
N GLY A 49 9.06 8.85 -7.43
CA GLY A 49 9.48 7.47 -7.17
C GLY A 49 8.30 6.50 -7.23
N ILE A 50 8.58 5.21 -7.14
CA ILE A 50 7.55 4.17 -7.12
C ILE A 50 7.36 3.71 -5.68
N ILE A 51 6.12 3.74 -5.20
CA ILE A 51 5.75 3.09 -3.95
C ILE A 51 5.22 1.69 -4.20
N GLU A 52 5.52 0.77 -3.30
CA GLU A 52 4.91 -0.55 -3.23
C GLU A 52 4.17 -0.72 -1.91
N VAL A 53 2.87 -0.97 -1.98
CA VAL A 53 1.98 -1.16 -0.85
C VAL A 53 1.65 -2.64 -0.73
N VAL A 54 2.07 -3.25 0.38
CA VAL A 54 1.84 -4.67 0.64
C VAL A 54 0.68 -4.81 1.61
N CYS A 55 -0.28 -5.65 1.24
CA CYS A 55 -1.50 -5.83 2.00
C CYS A 55 -2.04 -7.24 1.91
N GLU A 56 -2.82 -7.58 2.93
CA GLU A 56 -3.69 -8.75 2.96
C GLU A 56 -5.11 -8.30 2.62
N LYS A 57 -5.74 -9.01 1.68
CA LYS A 57 -7.10 -8.70 1.21
C LYS A 57 -8.06 -9.82 1.61
N THR A 58 -9.14 -9.44 2.26
CA THR A 58 -10.33 -10.28 2.48
C THR A 58 -11.48 -9.75 1.61
N GLU A 59 -12.63 -10.43 1.63
CA GLU A 59 -13.82 -9.98 0.90
C GLU A 59 -14.31 -8.58 1.35
N LYS A 60 -14.10 -8.22 2.62
CA LYS A 60 -14.66 -7.00 3.22
C LYS A 60 -13.61 -5.94 3.56
N SER A 61 -12.36 -6.37 3.77
CA SER A 61 -11.28 -5.49 4.24
C SER A 61 -10.00 -5.68 3.45
N LEU A 62 -9.19 -4.62 3.44
CA LEU A 62 -7.83 -4.63 2.95
C LEU A 62 -6.94 -4.07 4.05
N ASN A 63 -6.04 -4.89 4.56
CA ASN A 63 -5.16 -4.54 5.66
C ASN A 63 -3.75 -4.25 5.13
N VAL A 64 -3.32 -3.00 5.23
CA VAL A 64 -1.99 -2.55 4.82
C VAL A 64 -0.97 -2.95 5.88
N ILE A 65 -0.04 -3.82 5.49
CA ILE A 65 0.99 -4.38 6.36
C ILE A 65 2.24 -3.49 6.34
N THR A 66 2.65 -3.06 5.15
CA THR A 66 3.86 -2.28 4.97
C THR A 66 3.82 -1.54 3.63
N ILE A 67 4.67 -0.53 3.51
CA ILE A 67 4.86 0.29 2.31
C ILE A 67 6.36 0.35 2.06
N TYR A 68 6.82 0.39 0.82
CA TYR A 68 8.23 0.58 0.43
C TYR A 68 8.35 1.63 -0.69
N TRP A 69 9.52 2.23 -0.81
CA TRP A 69 9.97 2.84 -2.06
C TRP A 69 10.72 1.75 -2.84
N LEU A 70 10.45 1.64 -4.14
CA LEU A 70 11.19 0.80 -5.07
C LEU A 70 12.25 1.64 -5.82
#